data_AF-A0A7S1NML5-F1
#
_entry.id   AF-A0A7S1NML5-F1
#
_cell.length_a   1.000
_cell.length_b   1.000
_cell.length_c   1.000
_cell.angle_alpha   90.00
_cell.angle_beta   90.00
_cell.angle_gamma   90.00
#
_symmetry.space_group_name_H-M   'P 1'
#
loop_
_entity.id
_entity.type
_entity.pdbx_description
1 polymer ?
#
loop_
_entity_poly.entity_id
_entity_poly.type
_entity_poly.pdbx_seq_one_letter_code
_entity_poly.pdbx_strand_id
1 'polypeptide(L)'
;EDGAHPTISNTHITGCHGGGLTVSGAGTKGRITDCHIHANLGREVFVTEGASPALERNRIHAGPQGAGHGIVVAQGASGVFVDNILSDFSSHCILLREQAQALFLTNTIRYGPAFGVLVYDRGSGTFERNVFEGAEEGRCFTVHSHGVPTCVDNRFESTATAIAAAQPLDQSEP
;
A
#
# COMPACT_ATOMS: atom_id res chain seq x y z
N GLU A 1 21.17 -3.51 1.35
CA GLU A 1 22.00 -4.18 0.33
C GLU A 1 21.13 -5.18 -0.40
N ASP A 2 21.38 -5.36 -1.69
CA ASP A 2 20.70 -6.38 -2.50
C ASP A 2 20.83 -7.77 -1.84
N GLY A 3 19.79 -8.58 -1.98
CA GLY A 3 19.77 -9.94 -1.43
C GLY A 3 19.62 -10.03 0.09
N ALA A 4 19.29 -8.94 0.79
CA ALA A 4 19.05 -8.99 2.24
C ALA A 4 17.74 -9.76 2.57
N HIS A 5 17.72 -10.43 3.74
CA HIS A 5 16.57 -11.22 4.21
C HIS A 5 16.19 -10.95 5.68
N PRO A 6 15.96 -9.70 6.11
CA PRO A 6 15.60 -9.40 7.49
C PRO A 6 14.26 -10.01 7.92
N THR A 7 14.17 -10.34 9.21
CA THR A 7 12.89 -10.62 9.89
C THR A 7 12.66 -9.56 10.95
N ILE A 8 11.49 -8.94 10.94
CA ILE A 8 11.03 -7.98 11.93
C ILE A 8 9.70 -8.50 12.47
N SER A 9 9.55 -8.59 13.79
CA SER A 9 8.35 -9.13 14.40
C SER A 9 8.05 -8.49 15.74
N ASN A 10 6.78 -8.22 16.04
CA ASN A 10 6.33 -7.66 17.32
C ASN A 10 7.00 -6.31 17.67
N THR A 11 7.13 -5.44 16.67
CA THR A 11 7.87 -4.17 16.79
C THR A 11 6.98 -2.98 16.50
N HIS A 12 7.26 -1.85 17.16
CA HIS A 12 6.68 -0.55 16.83
C HIS A 12 7.70 0.27 16.03
N ILE A 13 7.31 0.71 14.83
CA ILE A 13 8.12 1.54 13.94
C ILE A 13 7.42 2.89 13.79
N THR A 14 7.92 3.90 14.50
CA THR A 14 7.26 5.20 14.65
C THR A 14 8.25 6.35 14.81
N GLY A 15 7.86 7.56 14.40
CA GLY A 15 8.64 8.78 14.60
C GLY A 15 9.87 8.87 13.69
N CYS A 16 9.92 8.10 12.61
CA CYS A 16 10.99 8.17 11.64
C CYS A 16 10.89 9.46 10.82
N HIS A 17 12.03 10.13 10.63
CA HIS A 17 12.11 11.36 9.82
C HIS A 17 11.90 11.10 8.31
N GLY A 18 12.04 9.84 7.87
CA GLY A 18 11.73 9.37 6.52
C GLY A 18 10.49 8.47 6.51
N GLY A 19 10.50 7.44 5.66
CA GLY A 19 9.51 6.36 5.75
C GLY A 19 9.71 5.47 6.97
N GLY A 20 8.66 4.75 7.39
CA GLY A 20 8.74 3.82 8.52
C GLY A 20 9.58 2.59 8.18
N LEU A 21 9.18 1.87 7.15
CA LEU A 21 9.88 0.68 6.65
C LEU A 21 10.17 0.82 5.15
N THR A 22 11.45 0.82 4.78
CA THR A 22 11.87 0.75 3.38
C THR A 22 12.54 -0.59 3.10
N VAL A 23 12.06 -1.30 2.08
CA VAL A 23 12.67 -2.53 1.55
C VAL A 23 13.10 -2.27 0.11
N SER A 24 14.40 -2.29 -0.14
CA SER A 24 15.01 -1.91 -1.42
C SER A 24 16.03 -2.94 -1.87
N GLY A 25 16.20 -3.04 -3.18
CA GLY A 25 17.29 -3.79 -3.81
C GLY A 25 16.84 -5.14 -4.36
N ALA A 26 17.48 -5.52 -5.47
CA ALA A 26 17.13 -6.74 -6.18
C ALA A 26 17.40 -7.97 -5.30
N GLY A 27 16.45 -8.91 -5.30
CA GLY A 27 16.57 -10.12 -4.48
C GLY A 27 16.42 -9.88 -2.97
N THR A 28 16.28 -8.63 -2.51
CA THR A 28 15.96 -8.34 -1.12
C THR A 28 14.55 -8.84 -0.82
N LYS A 29 14.45 -9.65 0.23
CA LYS A 29 13.18 -10.10 0.81
C LYS A 29 13.15 -9.64 2.25
N GLY A 30 11.97 -9.41 2.78
CA GLY A 30 11.83 -9.12 4.21
C GLY A 30 10.63 -9.89 4.72
N ARG A 31 10.66 -10.31 5.98
CA ARG A 31 9.47 -10.84 6.65
C ARG A 31 9.13 -9.93 7.81
N ILE A 32 7.98 -9.27 7.75
CA ILE A 32 7.55 -8.30 8.73
C ILE A 32 6.19 -8.73 9.24
N THR A 33 6.13 -9.11 10.51
CA THR A 33 4.92 -9.73 11.09
C THR A 33 4.53 -9.08 12.40
N ASP A 34 3.23 -8.93 12.64
CA ASP A 34 2.71 -8.50 13.94
C ASP A 34 3.31 -7.16 14.43
N CYS A 35 3.62 -6.25 13.50
CA CYS A 35 4.21 -4.94 13.79
C CYS A 35 3.18 -3.81 13.72
N HIS A 36 3.47 -2.72 14.42
CA HIS A 36 2.75 -1.46 14.34
C HIS A 36 3.64 -0.41 13.65
N ILE A 37 3.24 0.04 12.46
CA ILE A 37 4.01 0.98 11.65
C ILE A 37 3.17 2.25 11.47
N HIS A 38 3.56 3.32 12.13
CA HIS A 38 2.74 4.54 12.14
C HIS A 38 3.53 5.80 12.47
N ALA A 39 2.92 6.96 12.20
CA ALA A 39 3.45 8.27 12.59
C ALA A 39 4.87 8.53 12.10
N ASN A 40 5.14 8.12 10.86
CA ASN A 40 6.38 8.40 10.16
C ASN A 40 6.15 9.57 9.18
N LEU A 41 7.16 10.40 8.92
CA LEU A 41 6.99 11.61 8.11
C LEU A 41 6.76 11.31 6.62
N GLY A 42 7.28 10.17 6.14
CA GLY A 42 7.17 9.74 4.75
C GLY A 42 6.05 8.72 4.50
N ARG A 43 6.38 7.67 3.75
CA ARG A 43 5.49 6.52 3.52
C ARG A 43 5.65 5.54 4.67
N GLU A 44 4.58 4.93 5.14
CA GLU A 44 4.71 3.96 6.24
C GLU A 44 5.49 2.72 5.79
N VAL A 45 5.19 2.21 4.59
CA VAL A 45 5.93 1.12 3.96
C VAL A 45 6.26 1.48 2.52
N PHE A 46 7.54 1.36 2.15
CA PHE A 46 8.00 1.56 0.78
C PHE A 46 8.82 0.35 0.30
N VAL A 47 8.36 -0.29 -0.77
CA VAL A 47 9.02 -1.41 -1.41
C VAL A 47 9.44 -1.01 -2.81
N THR A 48 10.73 -1.11 -3.12
CA THR A 48 11.28 -0.54 -4.35
C THR A 48 12.49 -1.31 -4.88
N GLU A 49 12.98 -0.93 -6.05
CA GLU A 49 14.20 -1.47 -6.70
C GLU A 49 14.19 -3.01 -6.81
N GLY A 50 13.07 -3.60 -7.21
CA GLY A 50 12.97 -5.05 -7.41
C GLY A 50 12.90 -5.90 -6.13
N ALA A 51 12.71 -5.28 -4.96
CA ALA A 51 12.54 -6.02 -3.71
C ALA A 51 11.21 -6.80 -3.64
N SER A 52 11.11 -7.78 -2.74
CA SER A 52 9.95 -8.69 -2.61
C SER A 52 9.68 -9.16 -1.16
N PRO A 53 9.23 -8.26 -0.25
CA PRO A 53 8.92 -8.63 1.12
C PRO A 53 7.54 -9.30 1.29
N ALA A 54 7.39 -9.96 2.43
CA ALA A 54 6.15 -10.47 2.96
C ALA A 54 5.79 -9.71 4.24
N LEU A 55 4.61 -9.09 4.26
CA LEU A 55 4.05 -8.38 5.40
C LEU A 55 2.78 -9.09 5.86
N GLU A 56 2.73 -9.52 7.11
CA GLU A 56 1.62 -10.30 7.64
C GLU A 56 1.12 -9.79 9.00
N ARG A 57 -0.19 -9.65 9.20
CA ARG A 57 -0.80 -9.24 10.48
C ARG A 57 -0.27 -7.92 11.06
N ASN A 58 0.16 -6.98 10.21
CA ASN A 58 0.64 -5.68 10.66
C ASN A 58 -0.50 -4.66 10.77
N ARG A 59 -0.35 -3.69 11.66
CA ARG A 59 -1.18 -2.49 11.70
C ARG A 59 -0.38 -1.32 11.17
N ILE A 60 -0.81 -0.77 10.05
CA ILE A 60 -0.12 0.28 9.31
C ILE A 60 -1.08 1.46 9.21
N HIS A 61 -0.80 2.55 9.90
CA HIS A 61 -1.72 3.68 9.91
C HIS A 61 -0.98 5.00 9.98
N ALA A 62 -1.59 6.07 9.49
CA ALA A 62 -0.99 7.39 9.64
C ALA A 62 -0.93 7.80 11.11
N GLY A 63 0.05 8.66 11.42
CA GLY A 63 0.06 9.41 12.67
C GLY A 63 -0.62 10.77 12.55
N PRO A 64 -0.73 11.53 13.65
CA PRO A 64 -1.39 12.84 13.69
C PRO A 64 -0.79 13.88 12.72
N GLN A 65 0.48 13.70 12.34
CA GLN A 65 1.22 14.55 11.39
C GLN A 65 1.53 13.83 10.07
N GLY A 66 1.11 12.57 9.93
CA GLY A 66 1.48 11.69 8.82
C GLY A 66 0.63 11.99 7.58
N ALA A 67 1.12 12.88 6.72
CA ALA A 67 0.45 13.26 5.47
C ALA A 67 0.70 12.27 4.30
N GLY A 68 1.12 11.04 4.60
CA GLY A 68 1.72 10.13 3.64
C GLY A 68 0.81 9.04 3.09
N HIS A 69 1.42 8.19 2.26
CA HIS A 69 0.83 6.94 1.78
C HIS A 69 1.08 5.81 2.78
N GLY A 70 0.20 4.80 2.77
CA GLY A 70 0.39 3.57 3.54
C GLY A 70 1.49 2.69 2.95
N ILE A 71 1.10 1.78 2.07
CA ILE A 71 2.02 0.87 1.36
C ILE A 71 2.24 1.40 -0.06
N VAL A 72 3.49 1.63 -0.42
CA VAL A 72 3.90 1.97 -1.78
C VAL A 72 4.81 0.89 -2.34
N VAL A 73 4.48 0.35 -3.52
CA VAL A 73 5.34 -0.58 -4.27
C VAL A 73 5.67 0.07 -5.61
N ALA A 74 6.96 0.17 -5.93
CA ALA A 74 7.46 0.86 -7.12
C ALA A 74 8.68 0.16 -7.76
N GLN A 75 9.11 0.66 -8.91
CA GLN A 75 10.40 0.31 -9.56
C GLN A 75 10.60 -1.21 -9.74
N GLY A 76 9.62 -1.87 -10.34
CA GLY A 76 9.65 -3.31 -10.60
C GLY A 76 9.63 -4.18 -9.34
N ALA A 77 9.39 -3.59 -8.16
CA ALA A 77 9.28 -4.34 -6.92
C ALA A 77 7.97 -5.12 -6.86
N SER A 78 7.96 -6.10 -5.95
CA SER A 78 6.81 -6.94 -5.68
C SER A 78 6.62 -7.11 -4.18
N GLY A 79 5.57 -7.83 -3.78
CA GLY A 79 5.38 -8.15 -2.37
C GLY A 79 4.10 -8.91 -2.11
N VAL A 80 4.04 -9.53 -0.93
CA VAL A 80 2.87 -10.26 -0.44
C VAL A 80 2.43 -9.63 0.88
N PHE A 81 1.21 -9.14 0.93
CA PHE A 81 0.64 -8.43 2.06
C PHE A 81 -0.62 -9.18 2.51
N VAL A 82 -0.56 -9.83 3.67
CA VAL A 82 -1.61 -10.73 4.18
C VAL A 82 -2.13 -10.27 5.54
N ASP A 83 -3.44 -10.24 5.75
CA ASP A 83 -4.06 -9.95 7.05
C ASP A 83 -3.61 -8.63 7.70
N ASN A 84 -3.16 -7.64 6.91
CA ASN A 84 -2.77 -6.34 7.44
C ASN A 84 -3.99 -5.43 7.58
N ILE A 85 -3.90 -4.48 8.51
CA ILE A 85 -4.88 -3.42 8.69
C ILE A 85 -4.23 -2.10 8.28
N LEU A 86 -4.80 -1.44 7.29
CA LEU A 86 -4.39 -0.13 6.80
C LEU A 86 -5.45 0.91 7.16
N SER A 87 -5.06 2.04 7.76
CA SER A 87 -6.01 3.11 8.09
C SER A 87 -5.42 4.51 8.14
N ASP A 88 -6.32 5.51 8.07
CA ASP A 88 -6.07 6.91 8.45
C ASP A 88 -5.10 7.69 7.55
N PHE A 89 -4.80 7.20 6.35
CA PHE A 89 -3.95 7.90 5.39
C PHE A 89 -4.65 9.13 4.78
N SER A 90 -3.92 10.23 4.65
CA SER A 90 -4.40 11.45 3.97
C SER A 90 -4.31 11.37 2.45
N SER A 91 -3.53 10.42 1.92
CA SER A 91 -3.46 10.08 0.50
C SER A 91 -3.88 8.62 0.31
N HIS A 92 -3.19 7.86 -0.53
CA HIS A 92 -3.55 6.48 -0.88
C HIS A 92 -3.13 5.49 0.20
N CYS A 93 -4.01 4.57 0.59
CA CYS A 93 -3.64 3.45 1.47
C CYS A 93 -2.64 2.53 0.77
N ILE A 94 -2.88 2.25 -0.52
CA ILE A 94 -2.02 1.40 -1.35
C ILE A 94 -1.73 2.11 -2.67
N LEU A 95 -0.45 2.16 -3.03
CA LEU A 95 0.02 2.74 -4.29
C LEU A 95 0.91 1.74 -5.03
N LEU A 96 0.54 1.37 -6.25
CA LEU A 96 1.32 0.49 -7.13
C LEU A 96 1.71 1.25 -8.40
N ARG A 97 3.02 1.37 -8.65
CA ARG A 97 3.54 2.14 -9.79
C ARG A 97 4.82 1.58 -10.39
N GLU A 98 5.26 2.14 -11.51
CA GLU A 98 6.57 1.87 -12.11
C GLU A 98 6.81 0.35 -12.26
N GLN A 99 5.86 -0.35 -12.90
CA GLN A 99 5.89 -1.81 -13.14
C GLN A 99 5.84 -2.70 -11.88
N ALA A 100 5.44 -2.16 -10.72
CA ALA A 100 5.24 -2.93 -9.50
C ALA A 100 4.21 -4.05 -9.65
N GLN A 101 4.40 -5.16 -8.92
CA GLN A 101 3.51 -6.33 -8.93
C GLN A 101 3.30 -6.88 -7.52
N ALA A 102 2.13 -6.69 -6.91
CA ALA A 102 1.91 -7.09 -5.52
C ALA A 102 0.64 -7.93 -5.32
N LEU A 103 0.64 -8.77 -4.28
CA LEU A 103 -0.53 -9.50 -3.80
C LEU A 103 -0.98 -8.93 -2.45
N PHE A 104 -2.23 -8.52 -2.38
CA PHE A 104 -2.93 -8.13 -1.15
C PHE A 104 -4.03 -9.16 -0.88
N LEU A 105 -3.86 -9.93 0.20
CA LEU A 105 -4.77 -10.99 0.60
C LEU A 105 -5.35 -10.70 1.98
N THR A 106 -6.68 -10.79 2.13
CA THR A 106 -7.36 -10.74 3.44
C THR A 106 -7.03 -9.51 4.31
N ASN A 107 -6.60 -8.41 3.69
CA ASN A 107 -6.33 -7.17 4.39
C ASN A 107 -7.62 -6.39 4.66
N THR A 108 -7.61 -5.58 5.71
CA THR A 108 -8.64 -4.56 5.97
C THR A 108 -8.07 -3.19 5.63
N ILE A 109 -8.70 -2.50 4.67
CA ILE A 109 -8.22 -1.24 4.12
C ILE A 109 -9.27 -0.18 4.38
N ARG A 110 -9.01 0.67 5.38
CA ARG A 110 -9.88 1.76 5.79
C ARG A 110 -9.37 3.06 5.20
N TYR A 111 -10.18 3.68 4.34
CA TYR A 111 -9.83 4.95 3.71
C TYR A 111 -10.94 5.97 3.96
N GLY A 112 -10.52 7.21 4.26
CA GLY A 112 -11.42 8.33 4.46
C GLY A 112 -11.85 8.96 3.13
N PRO A 113 -11.98 10.31 3.06
CA PRO A 113 -12.21 11.01 1.79
C PRO A 113 -11.02 10.89 0.82
N ALA A 114 -9.85 10.45 1.32
CA ALA A 114 -8.72 10.08 0.49
C ALA A 114 -9.00 8.81 -0.34
N PHE A 115 -8.12 8.52 -1.30
CA PHE A 115 -8.26 7.37 -2.20
C PHE A 115 -7.81 6.07 -1.53
N GLY A 116 -8.51 4.95 -1.76
CA GLY A 116 -8.13 3.66 -1.20
C GLY A 116 -6.84 3.09 -1.84
N VAL A 117 -6.93 2.76 -3.12
CA VAL A 117 -5.90 2.11 -3.92
C VAL A 117 -5.70 2.88 -5.21
N LEU A 118 -4.45 3.21 -5.55
CA LEU A 118 -4.07 3.73 -6.85
C LEU A 118 -3.09 2.79 -7.54
N VAL A 119 -3.42 2.43 -8.78
CA VAL A 119 -2.58 1.63 -9.66
C VAL A 119 -2.31 2.43 -10.93
N TYR A 120 -1.05 2.80 -11.15
CA TYR A 120 -0.65 3.58 -12.33
C TYR A 120 0.73 3.22 -12.84
N ASP A 121 1.14 3.81 -13.96
CA ASP A 121 2.45 3.58 -14.59
C ASP A 121 2.83 2.09 -14.71
N ARG A 122 1.95 1.33 -15.37
CA ARG A 122 2.09 -0.13 -15.56
C ARG A 122 2.18 -0.96 -14.26
N GLY A 123 1.83 -0.37 -13.11
CA GLY A 123 1.64 -1.11 -11.87
C GLY A 123 0.53 -2.15 -12.01
N SER A 124 0.67 -3.25 -11.28
CA SER A 124 -0.29 -4.35 -11.25
C SER A 124 -0.40 -4.90 -9.83
N GLY A 125 -1.59 -5.34 -9.45
CA GLY A 125 -1.79 -5.93 -8.14
C GLY A 125 -3.00 -6.84 -8.10
N THR A 126 -2.87 -7.97 -7.41
CA THR A 126 -4.00 -8.83 -7.09
C THR A 126 -4.49 -8.49 -5.70
N PHE A 127 -5.78 -8.16 -5.61
CA PHE A 127 -6.48 -7.92 -4.36
C PHE A 127 -7.50 -9.03 -4.22
N GLU A 128 -7.27 -9.94 -3.28
CA GLU A 128 -8.14 -11.08 -3.03
C GLU A 128 -8.65 -11.10 -1.58
N ARG A 129 -9.97 -11.28 -1.41
CA ARG A 129 -10.62 -11.45 -0.10
C ARG A 129 -10.34 -10.31 0.90
N ASN A 130 -10.04 -9.12 0.40
CA ASN A 130 -9.84 -7.93 1.25
C ASN A 130 -11.18 -7.28 1.58
N VAL A 131 -11.18 -6.55 2.70
CA VAL A 131 -12.29 -5.68 3.11
C VAL A 131 -11.86 -4.23 2.91
N PHE A 132 -12.60 -3.51 2.08
CA PHE A 132 -12.42 -2.09 1.81
C PHE A 132 -13.51 -1.32 2.52
N GLU A 133 -13.14 -0.51 3.51
CA GLU A 133 -14.05 0.32 4.28
C GLU A 133 -13.80 1.79 3.91
N GLY A 134 -14.68 2.35 3.09
CA GLY A 134 -14.55 3.71 2.58
C GLY A 134 -15.31 4.76 3.37
N ALA A 135 -15.19 5.99 2.91
CA ALA A 135 -16.13 7.07 3.20
C ALA A 135 -17.14 7.26 2.05
N GLU A 136 -18.29 7.87 2.35
CA GLU A 136 -19.41 8.05 1.40
C GLU A 136 -19.03 8.75 0.08
N GLU A 137 -17.94 9.51 0.06
CA GLU A 137 -17.43 10.22 -1.14
C GLU A 137 -16.11 9.65 -1.69
N GLY A 138 -15.49 8.71 -0.99
CA GLY A 138 -14.16 8.17 -1.32
C GLY A 138 -14.20 7.16 -2.47
N ARG A 139 -13.20 7.24 -3.36
CA ARG A 139 -12.99 6.23 -4.44
C ARG A 139 -12.09 5.14 -3.92
N CYS A 140 -12.55 3.89 -4.01
CA CYS A 140 -11.78 2.75 -3.52
C CYS A 140 -10.61 2.43 -4.44
N PHE A 141 -10.85 2.16 -5.71
CA PHE A 141 -9.81 1.88 -6.70
C PHE A 141 -9.79 2.97 -7.77
N THR A 142 -8.60 3.52 -7.99
CA THR A 142 -8.31 4.45 -9.08
C THR A 142 -7.22 3.85 -9.96
N VAL A 143 -7.45 3.80 -11.27
CA VAL A 143 -6.53 3.18 -12.24
C VAL A 143 -6.19 4.17 -13.34
N HIS A 144 -4.89 4.35 -13.61
CA HIS A 144 -4.37 5.23 -14.66
C HIS A 144 -3.22 4.57 -15.45
N SER A 145 -2.82 5.15 -16.58
CA SER A 145 -1.55 4.89 -17.26
C SER A 145 -1.18 3.40 -17.38
N HIS A 146 -2.11 2.58 -17.86
CA HIS A 146 -1.97 1.12 -18.04
C HIS A 146 -1.82 0.33 -16.72
N GLY A 147 -2.32 0.85 -15.61
CA GLY A 147 -2.46 0.09 -14.37
C GLY A 147 -3.41 -1.10 -14.55
N VAL A 148 -3.09 -2.24 -13.94
CA VAL A 148 -3.86 -3.49 -14.09
C VAL A 148 -4.12 -4.12 -12.72
N PRO A 149 -5.06 -3.61 -11.91
CA PRO A 149 -5.50 -4.32 -10.73
C PRO A 149 -6.39 -5.52 -11.10
N THR A 150 -6.25 -6.61 -10.36
CA THR A 150 -7.18 -7.74 -10.37
C THR A 150 -7.86 -7.80 -9.00
N CYS A 151 -9.19 -7.83 -8.98
CA CYS A 151 -9.99 -7.90 -7.75
C CYS A 151 -10.78 -9.22 -7.72
N VAL A 152 -10.61 -10.01 -6.66
CA VAL A 152 -11.26 -11.32 -6.48
C VAL A 152 -11.86 -11.39 -5.09
N ASP A 153 -13.16 -11.70 -4.97
CA ASP A 153 -13.85 -11.93 -3.69
C ASP A 153 -13.65 -10.85 -2.62
N ASN A 154 -13.44 -9.59 -3.02
CA ASN A 154 -13.31 -8.48 -2.07
C ASN A 154 -14.68 -7.96 -1.62
N ARG A 155 -14.74 -7.50 -0.38
CA ARG A 155 -15.91 -6.81 0.17
C ARG A 155 -15.65 -5.30 0.16
N PHE A 156 -16.59 -4.54 -0.38
CA PHE A 156 -16.54 -3.08 -0.43
C PHE A 156 -17.69 -2.52 0.40
N GLU A 157 -17.35 -1.76 1.44
CA GLU A 157 -18.27 -1.23 2.44
C GLU A 157 -18.19 0.29 2.46
N SER A 158 -19.34 0.95 2.59
CA SER A 158 -19.43 2.40 2.77
C SER A 158 -18.65 3.22 1.74
N THR A 159 -18.58 2.74 0.49
CA THR A 159 -17.86 3.41 -0.60
C THR A 159 -18.80 3.90 -1.69
N ALA A 160 -18.58 5.13 -2.16
CA ALA A 160 -19.32 5.73 -3.27
C ALA A 160 -19.12 4.96 -4.58
N THR A 161 -17.90 4.50 -4.84
CA THR A 161 -17.53 3.79 -6.06
C THR A 161 -16.38 2.81 -5.77
N ALA A 162 -16.65 1.52 -6.00
CA ALA A 162 -15.68 0.46 -5.76
C ALA A 162 -14.51 0.47 -6.75
N ILE A 163 -14.76 0.65 -8.05
CA ILE A 163 -13.69 0.72 -9.05
C ILE A 163 -14.01 1.84 -10.03
N ALA A 164 -13.15 2.85 -10.09
CA ALA A 164 -13.24 3.95 -11.03
C ALA A 164 -12.04 3.89 -12.00
N ALA A 165 -12.30 3.70 -13.28
CA ALA A 165 -11.35 4.06 -14.32
C ALA A 165 -11.32 5.59 -14.39
N ALA A 166 -10.17 6.21 -14.16
CA ALA A 166 -10.06 7.65 -14.16
C ALA A 166 -9.34 8.15 -15.42
N GLN A 167 -9.72 9.34 -15.90
CA GLN A 167 -9.03 10.05 -16.98
C GLN A 167 -7.57 10.33 -16.59
N PRO A 168 -6.64 10.61 -17.54
CA PRO A 168 -5.21 10.74 -17.23
C PRO A 168 -4.97 11.69 -16.04
N LEU A 169 -4.15 11.25 -15.05
CA LEU A 169 -3.69 12.11 -13.97
C LEU A 169 -3.01 13.33 -14.58
N ASP A 170 -3.39 14.53 -14.14
CA ASP A 170 -2.53 15.70 -14.31
C ASP A 170 -1.22 15.38 -13.56
N GLN A 171 -0.07 15.57 -14.21
CA GLN A 171 1.25 15.17 -13.70
C GLN A 171 1.72 16.02 -12.50
N SER A 172 0.80 16.69 -11.82
CA SER A 172 1.04 17.65 -10.75
C SER A 172 0.80 17.09 -9.35
N GLU A 173 0.27 15.86 -9.20
CA GLU A 173 0.16 15.22 -7.88
C GLU A 173 1.48 14.49 -7.50
N PRO A 174 2.11 14.86 -6.37
CA PRO A 174 3.41 14.33 -5.93
C PRO A 174 3.38 12.88 -5.43
#